data_AF-A0A3B0MTT0-F1
#
_entry.id   AF-A0A3B0MTT0-F1
#
_cell.length_a   1.000
_cell.length_b   1.000
_cell.length_c   1.000
_cell.angle_alpha   90.00
_cell.angle_beta   90.00
_cell.angle_gamma   90.00
#
_symmetry.space_group_name_H-M   'P 1'
#
loop_
_entity.id
_entity.type
_entity.pdbx_description
1 polymer ?
#
loop_
_entity_poly.entity_id
_entity_poly.type
_entity_poly.pdbx_seq_one_letter_code
_entity_poly.pdbx_strand_id
1 'polypeptide(L)'
;MMYKLKSIGPIDGRYYKYTFKISDYLSEYKIISNRILVEVRWLQYLVRLGITPIKSLSQESIDELQNIIALDTKMMHDVKAVEYYIRKRFEVDGTPELKKLITWVHIFCTSEDINSPSYSMGIRDCMNYVVKPLMLQIISTLCKLALENARMPMLSRTHGQPAIPTTFGKEVSTFVYRLSYQYKKCISNIGLVMFKISLKYELWFILVYRNLDLNISLIPHKLSVMILYQNCLIVFGEVGSSTMPHKINPIDLENAEGNLGLSNSLFHFFSTKLPMSRMQRDLSDSSVLRNLGVAFAHSVVAYNSILSSLERMYFDESTSKLEIQENWNILSEPVQLNLKMMGHMDAFEKVLVFTRGFNPSKDEMLKFIEENCGKDSRLLTLKLEEYLGIAEKLAKNVVNYLPKELS
;
A
#
# COMPACT_ATOMS: atom_id res chain seq x y z
N MET A 1 -10.87 13.84 24.51
CA MET A 1 -11.64 12.63 24.11
C MET A 1 -12.96 12.99 23.42
N MET A 2 -13.77 13.91 23.98
CA MET A 2 -15.06 14.34 23.39
C MET A 2 -14.95 14.96 21.99
N TYR A 3 -13.89 15.73 21.70
CA TYR A 3 -13.68 16.32 20.37
C TYR A 3 -13.52 15.29 19.24
N LYS A 4 -12.86 14.15 19.50
CA LYS A 4 -12.68 13.08 18.50
C LYS A 4 -13.99 12.38 18.15
N LEU A 5 -14.91 12.24 19.11
CA LEU A 5 -16.23 11.65 18.88
C LEU A 5 -17.17 12.58 18.09
N LYS A 6 -16.86 13.88 18.05
CA LYS A 6 -17.59 14.89 17.27
C LYS A 6 -16.95 15.17 15.90
N SER A 7 -15.82 14.53 15.57
CA SER A 7 -15.18 14.69 14.26
C SER A 7 -16.10 14.18 13.15
N ILE A 8 -16.29 14.99 12.10
CA ILE A 8 -17.07 14.59 10.92
C ILE A 8 -16.34 13.48 10.17
N GLY A 9 -15.04 13.66 9.93
CA GLY A 9 -14.19 12.66 9.27
C GLY A 9 -13.78 11.55 10.24
N PRO A 10 -13.90 10.27 9.85
CA PRO A 10 -13.49 9.15 10.71
C PRO A 10 -11.98 9.12 10.93
N ILE A 11 -11.19 9.69 10.01
CA ILE A 11 -9.73 9.80 10.12
C ILE A 11 -9.28 10.65 11.31
N ASP A 12 -10.04 11.67 11.70
CA ASP A 12 -9.75 12.54 12.86
C ASP A 12 -10.53 12.10 14.12
N GLY A 13 -11.41 11.12 13.98
CA GLY A 13 -12.21 10.56 15.06
C GLY A 13 -11.85 9.11 15.35
N ARG A 14 -12.66 8.18 14.83
CA ARG A 14 -12.54 6.72 15.07
C ARG A 14 -11.15 6.16 14.78
N TYR A 15 -10.50 6.64 13.72
CA TYR A 15 -9.21 6.13 13.26
C TYR A 15 -8.00 6.96 13.69
N TYR A 16 -8.20 7.97 14.54
CA TYR A 16 -7.15 8.90 14.96
C TYR A 16 -5.89 8.19 15.49
N LYS A 17 -6.04 7.05 16.16
CA LYS A 17 -4.92 6.26 16.68
C LYS A 17 -3.90 5.84 15.60
N TYR A 18 -4.36 5.65 14.36
CA TYR A 18 -3.52 5.25 13.23
C TYR A 18 -3.07 6.45 12.39
N THR A 19 -3.90 7.48 12.30
CA THR A 19 -3.72 8.61 11.38
C THR A 19 -2.98 9.78 12.01
N PHE A 20 -2.84 9.85 13.33
CA PHE A 20 -2.18 10.97 14.01
C PHE A 20 -0.76 11.24 13.48
N LYS A 21 0.03 10.19 13.19
CA LYS A 21 1.38 10.34 12.61
C LYS A 21 1.38 11.03 11.24
N ILE A 22 0.28 10.97 10.46
CA ILE A 22 0.17 11.68 9.19
C ILE A 22 0.08 13.18 9.41
N SER A 23 -0.46 13.62 10.55
CA SER A 23 -0.57 15.04 10.87
C SER A 23 0.79 15.71 11.03
N ASP A 24 1.85 14.96 11.35
CA ASP A 24 3.23 15.46 11.41
C ASP A 24 3.83 15.78 10.02
N TYR A 25 3.13 15.42 8.94
CA TYR A 25 3.61 15.56 7.55
C TYR A 25 2.65 16.33 6.63
N LEU A 26 1.34 16.09 6.76
CA LEU A 26 0.32 16.56 5.81
C LEU A 26 -0.87 17.25 6.48
N SER A 27 -0.71 17.72 7.73
CA SER A 27 -1.69 18.62 8.34
C SER A 27 -1.48 20.07 7.89
N GLU A 28 -2.51 20.91 8.08
CA GLU A 28 -2.39 22.35 7.86
C GLU A 28 -1.19 22.95 8.64
N TYR A 29 -1.08 22.57 9.92
CA TYR A 29 0.04 22.96 10.79
C TYR A 29 1.39 22.64 10.15
N LYS A 30 1.55 21.41 9.64
CA LYS A 30 2.81 20.99 9.04
C LYS A 30 3.08 21.67 7.70
N ILE A 31 2.08 21.85 6.86
CA ILE A 31 2.24 22.56 5.59
C ILE A 31 2.68 24.00 5.84
N ILE A 32 2.14 24.67 6.87
CA ILE A 32 2.60 26.01 7.28
C ILE A 32 4.05 25.98 7.78
N SER A 33 4.42 25.02 8.61
CA SER A 33 5.80 24.86 9.06
C SER A 33 6.76 24.67 7.88
N ASN A 34 6.36 23.88 6.87
CA ASN A 34 7.15 23.72 5.65
C ASN A 34 7.23 25.03 4.83
N ARG A 35 6.17 25.85 4.78
CA ARG A 35 6.21 27.17 4.11
C ARG A 35 7.24 28.08 4.77
N ILE A 36 7.27 28.15 6.10
CA ILE A 36 8.27 28.93 6.84
C ILE A 36 9.68 28.43 6.51
N LEU A 37 9.88 27.11 6.49
CA LEU A 37 11.16 26.53 6.11
C LEU A 37 11.58 26.93 4.69
N VAL A 38 10.67 26.85 3.71
CA VAL A 38 10.98 27.24 2.33
C VAL A 38 11.35 28.72 2.24
N GLU A 39 10.60 29.61 2.88
CA GLU A 39 10.90 31.06 2.94
C GLU A 39 12.29 31.33 3.52
N VAL A 40 12.60 30.70 4.67
CA VAL A 40 13.90 30.86 5.32
C VAL A 40 15.03 30.32 4.45
N ARG A 41 14.83 29.17 3.78
CA ARG A 41 15.83 28.59 2.87
C ARG A 41 16.03 29.46 1.63
N TRP A 42 14.96 30.05 1.10
CA TRP A 42 15.03 30.99 -0.01
C TRP A 42 15.84 32.22 0.36
N LEU A 43 15.56 32.82 1.52
CA LEU A 43 16.32 33.97 2.01
C LEU A 43 17.81 33.64 2.21
N GLN A 44 18.12 32.49 2.82
CA GLN A 44 19.50 32.01 2.98
C GLN A 44 20.19 31.83 1.62
N TYR A 45 19.46 31.37 0.61
CA TYR A 45 19.99 31.23 -0.75
C TYR A 45 20.30 32.60 -1.38
N LEU A 46 19.42 33.59 -1.24
CA LEU A 46 19.67 34.95 -1.72
C LEU A 46 20.92 35.58 -1.06
N VAL A 47 21.12 35.38 0.25
CA VAL A 47 22.34 35.84 0.95
C VAL A 47 23.58 35.17 0.36
N ARG A 48 23.54 33.86 0.11
CA ARG A 48 24.66 33.12 -0.51
C ARG A 48 24.99 33.60 -1.93
N LEU A 49 23.99 34.04 -2.68
CA LEU A 49 24.19 34.66 -4.00
C LEU A 49 24.82 36.07 -3.91
N GLY A 50 24.87 36.67 -2.71
CA GLY A 50 25.46 37.99 -2.50
C GLY A 50 24.64 39.15 -3.05
N ILE A 51 23.35 38.93 -3.34
CA ILE A 51 22.45 39.96 -3.90
C ILE A 51 21.67 40.74 -2.84
N THR A 52 21.69 40.28 -1.58
CA THR A 52 21.04 40.97 -0.45
C THR A 52 21.97 42.05 0.15
N PRO A 53 21.48 42.92 1.07
CA PRO A 53 22.28 43.96 1.71
C PRO A 53 23.33 43.41 2.68
N ILE A 54 23.33 42.10 2.95
CA ILE A 54 24.33 41.42 3.78
C ILE A 54 25.00 40.30 2.97
N LYS A 55 26.31 40.10 3.18
CA LYS A 55 27.09 39.11 2.42
C LYS A 55 27.11 37.71 3.04
N SER A 56 26.79 37.62 4.33
CA SER A 56 26.79 36.38 5.10
C SER A 56 25.89 36.53 6.33
N LEU A 57 25.39 35.41 6.85
CA LEU A 57 24.70 35.34 8.13
C LEU A 57 25.68 34.88 9.22
N SER A 58 25.66 35.55 10.36
CA SER A 58 26.33 35.11 11.58
C SER A 58 25.71 33.81 12.13
N GLN A 59 26.43 33.09 13.00
CA GLN A 59 25.89 31.89 13.65
C GLN A 59 24.63 32.22 14.47
N GLU A 60 24.62 33.36 15.17
CA GLU A 60 23.45 33.85 15.93
C GLU A 60 22.22 34.04 15.03
N SER A 61 22.39 34.67 13.86
CA SER A 61 21.29 34.83 12.89
C SER A 61 20.82 33.49 12.33
N ILE A 62 21.73 32.54 12.11
CA ILE A 62 21.38 31.17 11.67
C ILE A 62 20.54 30.46 12.75
N ASP A 63 20.94 30.57 14.01
CA ASP A 63 20.24 29.95 15.13
C ASP A 63 18.84 30.57 15.33
N GLU A 64 18.70 31.90 15.21
CA GLU A 64 17.39 32.56 15.27
C GLU A 64 16.48 32.14 14.12
N LEU A 65 17.02 31.97 12.90
CA LEU A 65 16.25 31.41 11.78
C LEU A 65 15.78 29.97 12.05
N GLN A 66 16.58 29.15 12.73
CA GLN A 66 16.17 27.81 13.14
C GLN A 66 15.06 27.87 14.20
N ASN A 67 15.12 28.80 15.14
CA ASN A 67 14.06 29.04 16.12
C ASN A 67 12.73 29.42 15.45
N ILE A 68 12.78 30.30 14.45
CA ILE A 68 11.59 30.70 13.67
C ILE A 68 10.96 29.50 12.96
N ILE A 69 11.77 28.56 12.44
CA ILE A 69 11.27 27.33 11.83
C ILE A 69 10.62 26.40 12.88
N ALA A 70 11.14 26.38 14.11
CA ALA A 70 10.72 25.47 15.17
C ALA A 70 9.47 25.92 15.95
N LEU A 71 9.10 27.20 15.89
CA LEU A 71 8.01 27.77 16.69
C LEU A 71 6.60 27.41 16.19
N ASP A 72 5.66 27.35 17.15
CA ASP A 72 4.29 26.84 16.99
C ASP A 72 3.44 27.73 16.05
N THR A 73 3.12 27.21 14.86
CA THR A 73 2.47 27.90 13.74
C THR A 73 0.93 27.98 13.83
N LYS A 74 0.37 27.81 15.03
CA LYS A 74 -1.07 27.59 15.28
C LYS A 74 -2.06 28.63 14.72
N MET A 75 -1.62 29.81 14.27
CA MET A 75 -2.52 30.91 13.87
C MET A 75 -2.41 31.36 12.40
N MET A 76 -1.72 30.62 11.52
CA MET A 76 -1.55 31.03 10.11
C MET A 76 -2.41 30.17 9.19
N HIS A 77 -2.95 30.76 8.11
CA HIS A 77 -3.83 30.03 7.17
C HIS A 77 -3.41 30.15 5.70
N ASP A 78 -2.54 31.11 5.37
CA ASP A 78 -2.05 31.36 4.01
C ASP A 78 -0.55 31.77 3.96
N VAL A 79 0.00 31.89 2.76
CA VAL A 79 1.41 32.23 2.53
C VAL A 79 1.71 33.67 2.95
N LYS A 80 0.76 34.60 2.79
CA LYS A 80 0.99 35.99 3.15
C LYS A 80 1.09 36.18 4.66
N ALA A 81 0.32 35.43 5.44
CA ALA A 81 0.44 35.34 6.88
C ALA A 81 1.81 34.78 7.31
N VAL A 82 2.36 33.82 6.56
CA VAL A 82 3.73 33.30 6.78
C VAL A 82 4.78 34.39 6.53
N GLU A 83 4.66 35.15 5.43
CA GLU A 83 5.55 36.29 5.17
C GLU A 83 5.49 37.30 6.33
N TYR A 84 4.29 37.75 6.71
CA TYR A 84 4.11 38.72 7.80
C TYR A 84 4.67 38.21 9.13
N TYR A 85 4.50 36.92 9.40
CA TYR A 85 5.05 36.31 10.60
C TYR A 85 6.58 36.42 10.64
N ILE A 86 7.27 35.99 9.56
CA ILE A 86 8.74 36.03 9.50
C ILE A 86 9.23 37.48 9.61
N ARG A 87 8.58 38.41 8.90
CA ARG A 87 8.91 39.84 8.95
C ARG A 87 8.79 40.40 10.36
N LYS A 88 7.69 40.09 11.05
CA LYS A 88 7.47 40.52 12.43
C LYS A 88 8.51 39.92 13.39
N ARG A 89 8.89 38.66 13.21
CA ARG A 89 9.97 38.03 14.00
C ARG A 89 11.30 38.74 13.81
N PHE A 90 11.66 39.10 12.57
CA PHE A 90 12.88 39.86 12.30
C PHE A 90 12.85 41.26 12.90
N GLU A 91 11.70 41.92 12.89
CA GLU A 91 11.53 43.26 13.46
C GLU A 91 11.69 43.27 14.99
N VAL A 92 10.99 42.36 15.67
CA VAL A 92 10.92 42.32 17.15
C VAL A 92 12.18 41.69 17.74
N ASP A 93 12.52 40.47 17.28
CA ASP A 93 13.51 39.61 17.91
C ASP A 93 14.76 39.38 17.03
N GLY A 94 14.78 39.94 15.82
CA GLY A 94 15.86 39.69 14.87
C GLY A 94 17.18 40.38 15.26
N THR A 95 18.28 39.69 14.99
CA THR A 95 19.63 40.25 14.97
C THR A 95 19.73 41.45 14.00
N PRO A 96 20.75 42.34 14.13
CA PRO A 96 20.94 43.47 13.21
C PRO A 96 21.01 43.07 11.72
N GLU A 97 21.50 41.86 11.45
CA GLU A 97 21.55 41.27 10.11
C GLU A 97 20.15 40.91 9.60
N LEU A 98 19.34 40.21 10.40
CA LEU A 98 17.97 39.83 10.04
C LEU A 98 17.05 41.05 9.86
N LYS A 99 17.24 42.10 10.66
CA LYS A 99 16.51 43.37 10.49
C LYS A 99 16.74 44.02 9.12
N LYS A 100 17.93 43.88 8.54
CA LYS A 100 18.22 44.35 7.17
C LYS A 100 17.56 43.51 6.08
N LEU A 101 17.08 42.31 6.43
CA LEU A 101 16.45 41.35 5.52
C LEU A 101 14.92 41.35 5.61
N ILE A 102 14.27 42.21 6.41
CA ILE A 102 12.81 42.23 6.56
C ILE A 102 12.08 42.37 5.22
N THR A 103 12.55 43.24 4.32
CA THR A 103 11.95 43.45 3.00
C THR A 103 12.37 42.39 1.96
N TRP A 104 13.28 41.48 2.34
CA TRP A 104 13.80 40.41 1.48
C TRP A 104 13.08 39.07 1.70
N VAL A 105 12.24 38.97 2.73
CA VAL A 105 11.32 37.82 2.90
C VAL A 105 10.36 37.79 1.70
N HIS A 106 10.16 36.61 1.09
CA HIS A 106 9.32 36.40 -0.10
C HIS A 106 9.72 37.17 -1.37
N ILE A 107 10.89 37.82 -1.42
CA ILE A 107 11.29 38.60 -2.59
C ILE A 107 11.50 37.69 -3.81
N PHE A 108 11.00 38.13 -4.97
CA PHE A 108 10.99 37.38 -6.26
C PHE A 108 10.14 36.10 -6.29
N CYS A 109 9.42 35.77 -5.23
CA CYS A 109 8.54 34.61 -5.20
C CYS A 109 7.10 34.96 -5.53
N THR A 110 6.39 34.00 -6.10
CA THR A 110 4.92 33.87 -5.97
C THR A 110 4.58 32.89 -4.85
N SER A 111 3.31 32.87 -4.41
CA SER A 111 2.86 31.91 -3.40
C SER A 111 3.08 30.45 -3.80
N GLU A 112 3.08 30.12 -5.09
CA GLU A 112 3.33 28.75 -5.56
C GLU A 112 4.79 28.31 -5.47
N ASP A 113 5.74 29.25 -5.51
CA ASP A 113 7.16 28.95 -5.25
C ASP A 113 7.37 28.48 -3.81
N ILE A 114 6.43 28.80 -2.90
CA ILE A 114 6.45 28.36 -1.51
C ILE A 114 5.55 27.14 -1.30
N ASN A 115 4.34 27.13 -1.87
CA ASN A 115 3.37 26.05 -1.69
C ASN A 115 3.87 24.73 -2.29
N SER A 116 4.33 24.75 -3.53
CA SER A 116 4.76 23.55 -4.25
C SER A 116 5.85 22.76 -3.49
N PRO A 117 6.98 23.37 -3.08
CA PRO A 117 7.98 22.67 -2.27
C PRO A 117 7.48 22.31 -0.86
N SER A 118 6.52 23.06 -0.28
CA SER A 118 5.97 22.74 1.04
C SER A 118 5.16 21.43 1.03
N TYR A 119 4.28 21.26 0.05
CA TYR A 119 3.54 20.01 -0.16
C TYR A 119 4.47 18.88 -0.60
N SER A 120 5.40 19.17 -1.49
CA SER A 120 6.47 18.26 -1.92
C SER A 120 7.16 17.59 -0.72
N MET A 121 7.65 18.40 0.21
CA MET A 121 8.32 17.93 1.42
C MET A 121 7.38 17.10 2.30
N GLY A 122 6.15 17.56 2.51
CA GLY A 122 5.15 16.83 3.29
C GLY A 122 4.87 15.43 2.72
N ILE A 123 4.67 15.33 1.40
CA ILE A 123 4.43 14.05 0.71
C ILE A 123 5.67 13.15 0.83
N ARG A 124 6.86 13.69 0.55
CA ARG A 124 8.13 12.95 0.64
C ARG A 124 8.33 12.36 2.02
N ASP A 125 8.15 13.16 3.06
CA ASP A 125 8.41 12.77 4.44
C ASP A 125 7.34 11.79 4.92
N CYS A 126 6.06 12.01 4.61
CA CYS A 126 4.98 11.04 4.85
C CYS A 126 5.28 9.68 4.19
N MET A 127 5.71 9.70 2.92
CA MET A 127 6.07 8.50 2.19
C MET A 127 7.23 7.76 2.84
N ASN A 128 8.30 8.46 3.21
CA ASN A 128 9.51 7.85 3.75
C ASN A 128 9.35 7.35 5.19
N TYR A 129 8.65 8.10 6.03
CA TYR A 129 8.59 7.83 7.46
C TYR A 129 7.31 7.12 7.91
N VAL A 130 6.28 7.04 7.06
CA VAL A 130 5.01 6.35 7.40
C VAL A 130 4.66 5.27 6.39
N VAL A 131 4.49 5.62 5.11
CA VAL A 131 3.96 4.68 4.11
C VAL A 131 4.94 3.56 3.78
N LYS A 132 6.19 3.90 3.46
CA LYS A 132 7.23 2.92 3.12
C LYS A 132 7.44 1.87 4.22
N PRO A 133 7.66 2.26 5.50
CA PRO A 133 7.81 1.29 6.58
C PRO A 133 6.63 0.32 6.69
N LEU A 134 5.39 0.83 6.63
CA LEU A 134 4.19 0.00 6.71
C LEU A 134 4.09 -0.98 5.53
N MET A 135 4.38 -0.53 4.31
CA MET A 135 4.35 -1.41 3.14
C MET A 135 5.43 -2.50 3.19
N LEU A 136 6.64 -2.14 3.63
CA LEU A 136 7.71 -3.11 3.84
C LEU A 136 7.35 -4.13 4.92
N GLN A 137 6.71 -3.68 6.01
CA GLN A 137 6.22 -4.58 7.06
C GLN A 137 5.18 -5.55 6.51
N ILE A 138 4.19 -5.08 5.73
CA ILE A 138 3.19 -5.94 5.08
C ILE A 138 3.87 -6.97 4.17
N ILE A 139 4.80 -6.53 3.30
CA ILE A 139 5.53 -7.41 2.39
C ILE A 139 6.30 -8.49 3.16
N SER A 140 6.99 -8.10 4.23
CA SER A 140 7.76 -9.00 5.08
C SER A 140 6.85 -10.02 5.79
N THR A 141 5.75 -9.57 6.40
CA THR A 141 4.79 -10.46 7.08
C THR A 141 4.14 -11.45 6.10
N LEU A 142 3.73 -10.99 4.91
CA LEU A 142 3.21 -11.88 3.87
C LEU A 142 4.28 -12.87 3.37
N CYS A 143 5.54 -12.44 3.24
CA CYS A 143 6.63 -13.32 2.85
C CYS A 143 6.83 -14.42 3.90
N LYS A 144 6.84 -14.06 5.19
CA LYS A 144 6.91 -15.03 6.28
C LYS A 144 5.75 -16.03 6.21
N LEU A 145 4.52 -15.54 6.06
CA LEU A 145 3.33 -16.39 5.92
C LEU A 145 3.42 -17.31 4.70
N ALA A 146 3.94 -16.82 3.57
CA ALA A 146 4.14 -17.61 2.36
C ALA A 146 5.15 -18.74 2.56
N LEU A 147 6.24 -18.47 3.29
CA LEU A 147 7.31 -19.46 3.55
C LEU A 147 6.87 -20.51 4.56
N GLU A 148 6.23 -20.10 5.66
CA GLU A 148 5.72 -21.00 6.70
C GLU A 148 4.69 -21.99 6.13
N ASN A 149 3.90 -21.53 5.15
CA ASN A 149 2.85 -22.32 4.53
C ASN A 149 3.20 -22.81 3.11
N ALA A 150 4.48 -22.80 2.73
CA ALA A 150 4.92 -23.14 1.38
C ALA A 150 4.48 -24.55 0.93
N ARG A 151 4.35 -25.49 1.89
CA ARG A 151 3.95 -26.89 1.68
C ARG A 151 2.49 -27.17 1.94
N MET A 152 1.75 -26.20 2.48
CA MET A 152 0.39 -26.45 2.98
C MET A 152 -0.57 -26.57 1.80
N PRO A 153 -1.08 -27.78 1.50
CA PRO A 153 -1.91 -28.01 0.33
C PRO A 153 -3.24 -27.29 0.50
N MET A 154 -3.75 -26.74 -0.59
CA MET A 154 -5.02 -26.02 -0.62
C MET A 154 -5.75 -26.32 -1.93
N LEU A 155 -7.05 -26.58 -1.83
CA LEU A 155 -7.90 -26.71 -3.01
C LEU A 155 -7.97 -25.36 -3.75
N SER A 156 -7.55 -25.34 -5.02
CA SER A 156 -7.74 -24.14 -5.84
C SER A 156 -9.20 -23.98 -6.21
N ARG A 157 -9.61 -22.73 -6.47
CA ARG A 157 -10.94 -22.42 -7.01
C ARG A 157 -10.84 -21.54 -8.24
N THR A 158 -11.45 -21.98 -9.34
CA THR A 158 -11.58 -21.18 -10.57
C THR A 158 -13.06 -21.00 -10.87
N HIS A 159 -13.52 -19.76 -11.03
CA HIS A 159 -14.96 -19.43 -11.08
C HIS A 159 -15.73 -19.93 -9.83
N GLY A 160 -15.05 -20.02 -8.68
CA GLY A 160 -15.59 -20.57 -7.43
C GLY A 160 -15.64 -22.11 -7.37
N GLN A 161 -15.36 -22.80 -8.47
CA GLN A 161 -15.42 -24.27 -8.55
C GLN A 161 -14.09 -24.92 -8.18
N PRO A 162 -14.10 -26.12 -7.57
CA PRO A 162 -12.90 -26.92 -7.31
C PRO A 162 -12.00 -27.04 -8.55
N ALA A 163 -10.70 -26.84 -8.35
CA ALA A 163 -9.68 -26.92 -9.39
C ALA A 163 -8.39 -27.56 -8.84
N ILE A 164 -7.41 -27.77 -9.71
CA ILE A 164 -6.12 -28.39 -9.39
C ILE A 164 -5.49 -27.74 -8.15
N PRO A 165 -5.14 -28.52 -7.10
CA PRO A 165 -4.55 -28.02 -5.87
C PRO A 165 -3.33 -27.11 -6.07
N THR A 166 -3.16 -26.22 -5.12
CA THR A 166 -2.02 -25.31 -4.97
C THR A 166 -1.55 -25.39 -3.52
N THR A 167 -0.58 -24.57 -3.13
CA THR A 167 -0.28 -24.37 -1.70
C THR A 167 -0.74 -23.00 -1.24
N PHE A 168 -1.19 -22.91 0.02
CA PHE A 168 -1.53 -21.62 0.61
C PHE A 168 -0.36 -20.65 0.53
N GLY A 169 0.86 -21.12 0.82
CA GLY A 169 2.06 -20.32 0.70
C GLY A 169 2.32 -19.81 -0.72
N LYS A 170 2.03 -20.61 -1.76
CA LYS A 170 2.13 -20.13 -3.16
C LYS A 170 1.13 -19.02 -3.41
N GLU A 171 -0.12 -19.14 -3.01
CA GLU A 171 -1.11 -18.08 -3.25
C GLU A 171 -0.72 -16.78 -2.55
N VAL A 172 -0.26 -16.84 -1.29
CA VAL A 172 0.28 -15.67 -0.58
C VAL A 172 1.50 -15.09 -1.29
N SER A 173 2.40 -15.93 -1.83
CA SER A 173 3.60 -15.48 -2.54
C SER A 173 3.29 -14.61 -3.77
N THR A 174 2.13 -14.81 -4.42
CA THR A 174 1.72 -13.95 -5.54
C THR A 174 1.51 -12.50 -5.11
N PHE A 175 1.03 -12.28 -3.89
CA PHE A 175 0.87 -10.93 -3.30
C PHE A 175 2.20 -10.33 -2.93
N VAL A 176 3.09 -11.10 -2.31
CA VAL A 176 4.46 -10.67 -1.99
C VAL A 176 5.18 -10.20 -3.25
N TYR A 177 5.13 -11.00 -4.33
CA TYR A 177 5.71 -10.62 -5.62
C TYR A 177 5.12 -9.33 -6.16
N ARG A 178 3.78 -9.23 -6.23
CA ARG A 178 3.09 -8.04 -6.77
C ARG A 178 3.40 -6.79 -5.95
N LEU A 179 3.33 -6.86 -4.62
CA LEU A 179 3.65 -5.73 -3.74
C LEU A 179 5.11 -5.32 -3.87
N SER A 180 6.02 -6.29 -3.88
CA SER A 180 7.46 -6.01 -4.01
C SER A 180 7.79 -5.36 -5.34
N TYR A 181 7.18 -5.82 -6.43
CA TYR A 181 7.31 -5.21 -7.75
C TYR A 181 6.83 -3.74 -7.73
N GLN A 182 5.65 -3.48 -7.15
CA GLN A 182 5.14 -2.11 -7.09
C GLN A 182 5.95 -1.19 -6.18
N TYR A 183 6.42 -1.72 -5.06
CA TYR A 183 7.32 -1.00 -4.18
C TYR A 183 8.59 -0.57 -4.92
N LYS A 184 9.24 -1.51 -5.62
CA LYS A 184 10.44 -1.23 -6.42
C LYS A 184 10.17 -0.22 -7.52
N LYS A 185 9.07 -0.38 -8.25
CA LYS A 185 8.72 0.47 -9.41
C LYS A 185 8.34 1.90 -9.02
N CYS A 186 7.45 2.05 -8.04
CA CYS A 186 6.80 3.33 -7.77
C CYS A 186 7.29 4.03 -6.51
N ILE A 187 7.87 3.30 -5.55
CA ILE A 187 8.00 3.80 -4.17
C ILE A 187 9.46 4.01 -3.78
N SER A 188 10.35 3.06 -4.11
CA SER A 188 11.78 3.09 -3.74
C SER A 188 12.44 4.43 -4.08
N ASN A 189 12.15 4.99 -5.26
CA ASN A 189 12.84 6.15 -5.82
C ASN A 189 12.21 7.52 -5.55
N ILE A 190 11.13 7.62 -4.76
CA ILE A 190 10.40 8.88 -4.53
C ILE A 190 11.33 9.99 -3.98
N GLY A 191 12.37 9.66 -3.21
CA GLY A 191 13.34 10.64 -2.69
C GLY A 191 14.35 11.17 -3.72
N LEU A 192 14.74 10.36 -4.72
CA LEU A 192 15.79 10.72 -5.70
C LEU A 192 15.26 11.59 -6.85
N VAL A 193 14.01 11.35 -7.25
CA VAL A 193 13.34 12.11 -8.32
C VAL A 193 13.10 13.56 -7.90
N MET A 194 12.82 13.79 -6.62
CA MET A 194 12.55 15.12 -6.08
C MET A 194 13.77 16.04 -6.02
N PHE A 195 14.97 15.51 -5.77
CA PHE A 195 16.20 16.31 -5.73
C PHE A 195 16.74 16.65 -7.13
N LYS A 196 16.57 15.76 -8.11
CA LYS A 196 17.03 16.00 -9.50
C LYS A 196 16.19 17.01 -10.28
N ILE A 197 14.95 17.26 -9.87
CA ILE A 197 13.95 18.05 -10.62
C ILE A 197 13.79 19.48 -10.03
N SER A 198 14.72 19.93 -9.20
CA SER A 198 14.77 21.30 -8.65
C SER A 198 14.95 22.43 -9.69
N LEU A 199 14.89 22.15 -11.01
CA LEU A 199 15.22 23.11 -12.07
C LEU A 199 14.27 23.13 -13.29
N LYS A 200 13.24 22.28 -13.36
CA LYS A 200 12.26 22.34 -14.47
C LYS A 200 10.83 22.17 -13.96
N TYR A 201 10.10 23.27 -13.98
CA TYR A 201 8.68 23.38 -13.66
C TYR A 201 7.84 22.56 -14.66
N GLU A 202 6.67 22.07 -14.20
CA GLU A 202 5.57 21.42 -14.94
C GLU A 202 5.43 19.87 -14.93
N LEU A 203 6.50 19.06 -14.81
CA LEU A 203 6.35 17.57 -14.87
C LEU A 203 6.20 16.86 -13.50
N TRP A 204 6.30 17.60 -12.39
CA TRP A 204 6.37 17.03 -11.03
C TRP A 204 5.05 16.40 -10.55
N PHE A 205 3.91 17.05 -10.81
CA PHE A 205 2.59 16.60 -10.34
C PHE A 205 2.18 15.27 -10.98
N ILE A 206 2.35 15.12 -12.29
CA ILE A 206 1.84 13.96 -13.02
C ILE A 206 2.55 12.67 -12.62
N LEU A 207 3.87 12.70 -12.39
CA LEU A 207 4.67 11.51 -12.09
C LEU A 207 4.45 10.97 -10.68
N VAL A 208 4.34 11.83 -9.66
CA VAL A 208 4.09 11.36 -8.29
C VAL A 208 2.66 10.83 -8.17
N TYR A 209 1.66 11.55 -8.69
CA TYR A 209 0.27 11.12 -8.60
C TYR A 209 -0.06 9.92 -9.49
N ARG A 210 0.40 9.85 -10.76
CA ARG A 210 0.16 8.65 -11.59
C ARG A 210 0.85 7.40 -11.06
N ASN A 211 2.06 7.51 -10.50
CA ASN A 211 2.75 6.34 -9.94
C ASN A 211 2.13 5.85 -8.62
N LEU A 212 1.54 6.75 -7.83
CA LEU A 212 0.74 6.39 -6.65
C LEU A 212 -0.63 5.78 -7.05
N ASP A 213 -1.29 6.34 -8.06
CA ASP A 213 -2.65 5.99 -8.53
C ASP A 213 -2.72 4.62 -9.22
N LEU A 214 -1.69 4.23 -9.98
CA LEU A 214 -1.74 3.00 -10.78
C LEU A 214 -1.43 1.69 -10.05
N ASN A 215 -0.89 1.73 -8.81
CA ASN A 215 -0.28 0.51 -8.23
C ASN A 215 -0.57 0.23 -6.75
N ILE A 216 -1.00 1.22 -5.97
CA ILE A 216 -1.54 0.98 -4.62
C ILE A 216 -2.98 0.43 -4.72
N SER A 217 -3.70 0.71 -5.81
CA SER A 217 -5.13 0.43 -5.93
C SER A 217 -5.52 -1.03 -6.22
N LEU A 218 -4.63 -1.82 -6.82
CA LEU A 218 -4.98 -3.15 -7.35
C LEU A 218 -4.55 -4.33 -6.47
N ILE A 219 -3.72 -4.10 -5.45
CA ILE A 219 -3.11 -5.21 -4.69
C ILE A 219 -3.83 -5.46 -3.37
N PRO A 220 -4.13 -4.43 -2.55
CA PRO A 220 -4.78 -4.65 -1.28
C PRO A 220 -6.23 -5.15 -1.42
N HIS A 221 -6.95 -4.72 -2.46
CA HIS A 221 -8.31 -5.20 -2.75
C HIS A 221 -8.36 -6.68 -3.16
N LYS A 222 -7.31 -7.20 -3.79
CA LYS A 222 -7.21 -8.64 -4.11
C LYS A 222 -6.75 -9.45 -2.90
N LEU A 223 -6.02 -8.84 -1.96
CA LEU A 223 -5.56 -9.48 -0.74
C LEU A 223 -6.74 -9.73 0.20
N SER A 224 -7.60 -8.72 0.42
CA SER A 224 -8.84 -8.87 1.20
C SER A 224 -9.75 -9.94 0.59
N VAL A 225 -9.99 -9.89 -0.72
CA VAL A 225 -10.83 -10.86 -1.43
C VAL A 225 -10.25 -12.28 -1.40
N MET A 226 -8.94 -12.50 -1.48
CA MET A 226 -8.41 -13.88 -1.36
C MET A 226 -8.64 -14.44 0.05
N ILE A 227 -8.36 -13.63 1.07
CA ILE A 227 -8.44 -14.08 2.47
C ILE A 227 -9.90 -14.34 2.89
N LEU A 228 -10.84 -13.51 2.41
CA LEU A 228 -12.27 -13.64 2.74
C LEU A 228 -12.93 -14.92 2.23
N TYR A 229 -12.34 -15.58 1.22
CA TYR A 229 -12.96 -16.73 0.54
C TYR A 229 -12.33 -18.08 0.89
N GLN A 230 -11.45 -18.13 1.90
CA GLN A 230 -10.81 -19.38 2.32
C GLN A 230 -11.39 -19.89 3.64
N ASN A 231 -12.20 -20.94 3.56
CA ASN A 231 -12.75 -21.65 4.72
C ASN A 231 -11.67 -22.25 5.64
N CYS A 232 -10.44 -22.37 5.15
CA CYS A 232 -9.29 -22.91 5.88
C CYS A 232 -8.49 -21.81 6.61
N LEU A 233 -8.90 -20.55 6.54
CA LEU A 233 -8.28 -19.46 7.28
C LEU A 233 -9.08 -19.15 8.53
N ILE A 234 -8.39 -19.13 9.66
CA ILE A 234 -8.97 -18.77 10.94
C ILE A 234 -8.23 -17.54 11.47
N VAL A 235 -9.01 -16.57 11.94
CA VAL A 235 -8.52 -15.34 12.58
C VAL A 235 -8.90 -15.41 14.06
N PHE A 236 -7.91 -15.51 14.95
CA PHE A 236 -8.20 -15.68 16.38
C PHE A 236 -8.63 -14.36 17.06
N GLY A 237 -9.59 -14.43 17.98
CA GLY A 237 -9.93 -13.33 18.89
C GLY A 237 -10.91 -12.26 18.36
N GLU A 238 -11.55 -12.47 17.22
CA GLU A 238 -12.60 -11.57 16.72
C GLU A 238 -14.00 -12.06 17.13
N VAL A 239 -14.71 -11.28 17.95
CA VAL A 239 -16.14 -11.51 18.23
C VAL A 239 -16.95 -11.03 17.04
N GLY A 240 -17.36 -11.94 16.17
CA GLY A 240 -18.01 -11.64 14.89
C GLY A 240 -19.52 -11.37 14.96
N SER A 241 -20.16 -11.54 16.12
CA SER A 241 -21.60 -11.25 16.24
C SER A 241 -22.01 -10.97 17.68
N SER A 242 -22.90 -9.99 17.86
CA SER A 242 -23.57 -9.72 19.13
C SER A 242 -24.58 -10.81 19.53
N THR A 243 -24.96 -11.69 18.60
CA THR A 243 -25.99 -12.73 18.80
C THR A 243 -25.50 -14.15 18.56
N MET A 244 -24.43 -14.35 17.77
CA MET A 244 -23.87 -15.66 17.45
C MET A 244 -22.45 -15.80 18.04
N PRO A 245 -22.30 -16.40 19.23
CA PRO A 245 -21.02 -16.47 19.95
C PRO A 245 -19.89 -17.21 19.23
N HIS A 246 -20.24 -18.11 18.30
CA HIS A 246 -19.28 -18.89 17.51
C HIS A 246 -18.82 -18.17 16.24
N LYS A 247 -19.44 -17.04 15.88
CA LYS A 247 -19.16 -16.36 14.61
C LYS A 247 -17.88 -15.54 14.74
N ILE A 248 -16.94 -15.79 13.84
CA ILE A 248 -15.71 -15.02 13.66
C ILE A 248 -15.81 -14.41 12.26
N ASN A 249 -15.71 -13.08 12.15
CA ASN A 249 -15.65 -12.39 10.85
C ASN A 249 -14.31 -11.69 10.75
N PRO A 250 -13.64 -11.68 9.58
CA PRO A 250 -12.37 -10.99 9.34
C PRO A 250 -12.56 -9.47 9.22
N ILE A 251 -13.07 -8.83 10.27
CA ILE A 251 -13.52 -7.42 10.27
C ILE A 251 -12.40 -6.45 9.91
N ASP A 252 -11.16 -6.78 10.25
CA ASP A 252 -10.02 -5.93 9.93
C ASP A 252 -9.74 -5.90 8.42
N LEU A 253 -9.93 -7.02 7.71
CA LEU A 253 -9.74 -7.03 6.26
C LEU A 253 -10.90 -6.35 5.53
N GLU A 254 -12.12 -6.50 6.02
CA GLU A 254 -13.28 -5.73 5.53
C GLU A 254 -13.06 -4.23 5.75
N ASN A 255 -12.56 -3.83 6.93
CA ASN A 255 -12.21 -2.44 7.22
C ASN A 255 -11.07 -1.95 6.32
N ALA A 256 -10.06 -2.77 6.07
CA ALA A 256 -8.97 -2.42 5.16
C ALA A 256 -9.52 -2.19 3.75
N GLU A 257 -10.32 -3.10 3.21
CA GLU A 257 -10.92 -3.02 1.88
C GLU A 257 -11.68 -1.71 1.66
N GLY A 258 -12.58 -1.35 2.59
CA GLY A 258 -13.33 -0.09 2.52
C GLY A 258 -12.41 1.14 2.53
N ASN A 259 -11.40 1.16 3.39
CA ASN A 259 -10.45 2.28 3.46
C ASN A 259 -9.54 2.37 2.23
N LEU A 260 -9.17 1.25 1.62
CA LEU A 260 -8.43 1.23 0.36
C LEU A 260 -9.27 1.79 -0.78
N GLY A 261 -10.55 1.43 -0.85
CA GLY A 261 -11.49 2.01 -1.82
C GLY A 261 -11.58 3.53 -1.71
N LEU A 262 -11.73 4.05 -0.49
CA LEU A 262 -11.74 5.50 -0.22
C LEU A 262 -10.43 6.18 -0.60
N SER A 263 -9.30 5.58 -0.19
CA SER A 263 -7.96 6.10 -0.49
C SER A 263 -7.72 6.18 -2.00
N ASN A 264 -8.03 5.11 -2.74
CA ASN A 264 -7.89 5.06 -4.19
C ASN A 264 -8.80 6.06 -4.89
N SER A 265 -10.04 6.21 -4.43
CA SER A 265 -10.98 7.18 -5.01
C SER A 265 -10.42 8.61 -4.94
N LEU A 266 -9.80 8.96 -3.82
CA LEU A 266 -9.14 10.26 -3.65
C LEU A 266 -7.88 10.38 -4.51
N PHE A 267 -7.01 9.37 -4.53
CA PHE A 267 -5.81 9.40 -5.38
C PHE A 267 -6.14 9.49 -6.87
N HIS A 268 -7.19 8.79 -7.31
CA HIS A 268 -7.69 8.87 -8.68
C HIS A 268 -8.27 10.24 -9.01
N PHE A 269 -9.04 10.83 -8.08
CA PHE A 269 -9.50 12.21 -8.23
C PHE A 269 -8.33 13.18 -8.31
N PHE A 270 -7.28 13.01 -7.50
CA PHE A 270 -6.09 13.87 -7.55
C PHE A 270 -5.33 13.75 -8.89
N SER A 271 -5.16 12.52 -9.40
CA SER A 271 -4.43 12.27 -10.64
C SER A 271 -5.12 12.86 -11.86
N THR A 272 -6.45 13.00 -11.81
CA THR A 272 -7.26 13.56 -12.89
C THR A 272 -7.48 15.06 -12.72
N LYS A 273 -7.69 15.56 -11.50
CA LYS A 273 -8.00 16.97 -11.22
C LYS A 273 -6.79 17.88 -11.13
N LEU A 274 -5.68 17.44 -10.51
CA LEU A 274 -4.52 18.31 -10.25
C LEU A 274 -3.73 18.70 -11.50
N PRO A 275 -3.57 17.84 -12.53
CA PRO A 275 -2.89 18.24 -13.77
C PRO A 275 -3.66 19.25 -14.63
N MET A 276 -4.95 19.45 -14.35
CA MET A 276 -5.83 20.32 -15.12
C MET A 276 -6.06 21.65 -14.41
N SER A 277 -5.47 22.72 -14.96
CA SER A 277 -5.65 24.09 -14.49
C SER A 277 -5.90 25.03 -15.69
N ARG A 278 -6.84 25.97 -15.56
CA ARG A 278 -7.21 26.88 -16.66
C ARG A 278 -6.12 27.93 -16.89
N MET A 279 -5.77 28.15 -18.17
CA MET A 279 -4.78 29.16 -18.59
C MET A 279 -3.45 28.98 -17.85
N GLN A 280 -2.87 30.05 -17.30
CA GLN A 280 -1.61 29.97 -16.55
C GLN A 280 -1.78 29.23 -15.21
N ARG A 281 -2.92 29.42 -14.52
CA ARG A 281 -3.36 28.66 -13.33
C ARG A 281 -4.72 29.16 -12.83
N ASP A 282 -5.61 28.27 -12.40
CA ASP A 282 -6.74 28.55 -11.51
C ASP A 282 -6.51 28.00 -10.09
N LEU A 283 -7.24 28.50 -9.08
CA LEU A 283 -7.00 28.20 -7.66
C LEU A 283 -7.76 26.95 -7.14
N SER A 284 -8.39 26.17 -8.01
CA SER A 284 -9.17 24.99 -7.58
C SER A 284 -8.30 23.89 -6.95
N ASP A 285 -7.03 23.84 -7.32
CA ASP A 285 -6.01 22.91 -6.79
C ASP A 285 -5.72 23.14 -5.29
N SER A 286 -5.73 24.39 -4.82
CA SER A 286 -5.40 24.76 -3.44
C SER A 286 -6.28 24.05 -2.40
N SER A 287 -7.59 23.97 -2.64
CA SER A 287 -8.51 23.24 -1.74
C SER A 287 -8.31 21.72 -1.86
N VAL A 288 -8.04 21.21 -3.07
CA VAL A 288 -7.80 19.79 -3.32
C VAL A 288 -6.52 19.30 -2.62
N LEU A 289 -5.42 20.05 -2.69
CA LEU A 289 -4.13 19.70 -2.08
C LEU A 289 -4.19 19.60 -0.54
N ARG A 290 -5.11 20.32 0.11
CA ARG A 290 -5.35 20.20 1.56
C ARG A 290 -5.94 18.83 1.95
N ASN A 291 -6.45 18.07 0.99
CA ASN A 291 -7.00 16.73 1.19
C ASN A 291 -5.99 15.61 0.95
N LEU A 292 -4.72 15.91 0.64
CA LEU A 292 -3.69 14.88 0.47
C LEU A 292 -3.55 14.01 1.72
N GLY A 293 -3.51 14.63 2.90
CA GLY A 293 -3.44 13.92 4.18
C GLY A 293 -4.61 12.94 4.38
N VAL A 294 -5.79 13.25 3.86
CA VAL A 294 -6.99 12.39 3.94
C VAL A 294 -6.79 11.09 3.18
N ALA A 295 -6.28 11.17 1.95
CA ALA A 295 -6.01 9.98 1.12
C ALA A 295 -4.95 9.08 1.77
N PHE A 296 -3.87 9.66 2.27
CA PHE A 296 -2.83 8.93 3.00
C PHE A 296 -3.33 8.33 4.31
N ALA A 297 -4.18 9.04 5.04
CA ALA A 297 -4.78 8.56 6.28
C ALA A 297 -5.59 7.27 6.05
N HIS A 298 -6.44 7.23 5.02
CA HIS A 298 -7.18 6.01 4.68
C HIS A 298 -6.26 4.85 4.27
N SER A 299 -5.21 5.11 3.49
CA SER A 299 -4.17 4.10 3.19
C SER A 299 -3.54 3.52 4.46
N VAL A 300 -3.14 4.38 5.41
CA VAL A 300 -2.51 3.95 6.67
C VAL A 300 -3.46 3.16 7.55
N VAL A 301 -4.74 3.55 7.64
CA VAL A 301 -5.75 2.75 8.36
C VAL A 301 -5.84 1.36 7.76
N ALA A 302 -5.91 1.24 6.43
CA ALA A 302 -5.97 -0.05 5.78
C ALA A 302 -4.73 -0.89 6.01
N TYR A 303 -3.53 -0.30 5.93
CA TYR A 303 -2.29 -1.02 6.17
C TYR A 303 -2.19 -1.56 7.58
N ASN A 304 -2.59 -0.78 8.59
CA ASN A 304 -2.62 -1.24 9.97
C ASN A 304 -3.64 -2.36 10.19
N SER A 305 -4.83 -2.27 9.57
CA SER A 305 -5.82 -3.34 9.65
C SER A 305 -5.36 -4.63 8.93
N ILE A 306 -4.67 -4.52 7.79
CA ILE A 306 -4.03 -5.68 7.13
C ILE A 306 -3.01 -6.33 8.08
N LEU A 307 -2.10 -5.55 8.66
CA LEU A 307 -1.09 -6.07 9.59
C LEU A 307 -1.74 -6.74 10.81
N SER A 308 -2.73 -6.09 11.41
CA SER A 308 -3.52 -6.62 12.53
C SER A 308 -4.18 -7.96 12.19
N SER A 309 -4.67 -8.13 10.97
CA SER A 309 -5.27 -9.39 10.52
C SER A 309 -4.21 -10.46 10.26
N LEU A 310 -3.11 -10.12 9.59
CA LEU A 310 -2.03 -11.05 9.27
C LEU A 310 -1.36 -11.62 10.53
N GLU A 311 -1.25 -10.85 11.61
CA GLU A 311 -0.70 -11.31 12.89
C GLU A 311 -1.57 -12.36 13.61
N ARG A 312 -2.88 -12.39 13.32
CA ARG A 312 -3.86 -13.29 13.94
C ARG A 312 -4.27 -14.45 13.05
N MET A 313 -3.71 -14.51 11.84
CA MET A 313 -4.06 -15.48 10.81
C MET A 313 -3.25 -16.76 10.98
N TYR A 314 -3.91 -17.90 10.89
CA TYR A 314 -3.26 -19.18 10.70
C TYR A 314 -4.02 -20.05 9.70
N PHE A 315 -3.31 -21.00 9.11
CA PHE A 315 -3.84 -21.95 8.14
C PHE A 315 -4.29 -23.22 8.85
N ASP A 316 -5.55 -23.62 8.67
CA ASP A 316 -6.07 -24.90 9.13
C ASP A 316 -5.82 -25.99 8.08
N GLU A 317 -4.71 -26.69 8.27
CA GLU A 317 -4.30 -27.80 7.41
C GLU A 317 -5.31 -28.95 7.41
N SER A 318 -6.01 -29.19 8.52
CA SER A 318 -6.92 -30.33 8.65
C SER A 318 -8.16 -30.12 7.79
N THR A 319 -8.79 -28.94 7.91
CA THR A 319 -9.93 -28.56 7.07
C THR A 319 -9.57 -28.54 5.60
N SER A 320 -8.37 -28.04 5.25
CA SER A 320 -7.95 -27.98 3.84
C SER A 320 -7.70 -29.35 3.22
N LYS A 321 -7.08 -30.28 3.98
CA LYS A 321 -6.88 -31.66 3.52
C LYS A 321 -8.20 -32.39 3.34
N LEU A 322 -9.16 -32.21 4.26
CA LEU A 322 -10.50 -32.80 4.12
C LEU A 322 -11.19 -32.29 2.86
N GLU A 323 -11.15 -30.98 2.61
CA GLU A 323 -11.74 -30.37 1.41
C GLU A 323 -11.12 -30.94 0.12
N ILE A 324 -9.80 -31.14 0.08
CA ILE A 324 -9.13 -31.77 -1.07
C ILE A 324 -9.56 -33.23 -1.24
N GLN A 325 -9.65 -33.99 -0.14
CA GLN A 325 -10.01 -35.41 -0.16
C GLN A 325 -11.45 -35.68 -0.61
N GLU A 326 -12.33 -34.68 -0.50
CA GLU A 326 -13.70 -34.73 -1.00
C GLU A 326 -13.80 -34.48 -2.51
N ASN A 327 -12.74 -33.99 -3.19
CA ASN A 327 -12.80 -33.53 -4.59
C ASN A 327 -11.91 -34.38 -5.52
N TRP A 328 -12.34 -35.61 -5.84
CA TRP A 328 -11.59 -36.54 -6.70
C TRP A 328 -11.60 -36.17 -8.18
N ASN A 329 -12.53 -35.31 -8.62
CA ASN A 329 -12.52 -34.69 -9.95
C ASN A 329 -11.23 -33.92 -10.28
N ILE A 330 -10.41 -33.58 -9.27
CA ILE A 330 -9.07 -33.02 -9.44
C ILE A 330 -8.18 -33.92 -10.31
N LEU A 331 -8.34 -35.25 -10.23
CA LEU A 331 -7.54 -36.20 -11.00
C LEU A 331 -7.91 -36.25 -12.49
N SER A 332 -8.97 -35.57 -12.92
CA SER A 332 -9.35 -35.53 -14.34
C SER A 332 -8.21 -35.07 -15.25
N GLU A 333 -7.48 -34.01 -14.86
CA GLU A 333 -6.35 -33.53 -15.65
C GLU A 333 -5.18 -34.54 -15.70
N PRO A 334 -4.62 -35.04 -14.58
CA PRO A 334 -3.52 -35.99 -14.64
C PRO A 334 -3.89 -37.31 -15.33
N VAL A 335 -5.14 -37.77 -15.20
CA VAL A 335 -5.65 -38.95 -15.93
C VAL A 335 -5.67 -38.67 -17.43
N GLN A 336 -6.23 -37.54 -17.86
CA GLN A 336 -6.24 -37.14 -19.26
C GLN A 336 -4.80 -37.04 -19.83
N LEU A 337 -3.87 -36.47 -19.08
CA LEU A 337 -2.47 -36.37 -19.50
C LEU A 337 -1.81 -37.75 -19.63
N ASN A 338 -2.08 -38.67 -18.71
CA ASN A 338 -1.57 -40.04 -18.78
C ASN A 338 -2.08 -40.79 -20.02
N LEU A 339 -3.38 -40.68 -20.31
CA LEU A 339 -3.98 -41.24 -21.52
C LEU A 339 -3.37 -40.66 -22.80
N LYS A 340 -3.11 -39.34 -22.84
CA LYS A 340 -2.41 -38.71 -23.98
C LYS A 340 -0.98 -39.26 -24.14
N MET A 341 -0.25 -39.45 -23.05
CA MET A 341 1.10 -40.04 -23.09
C MET A 341 1.10 -41.49 -23.58
N MET A 342 0.00 -42.21 -23.35
CA MET A 342 -0.23 -43.57 -23.87
C MET A 342 -0.70 -43.60 -25.34
N GLY A 343 -0.94 -42.44 -25.96
CA GLY A 343 -1.36 -42.32 -27.36
C GLY A 343 -2.88 -42.30 -27.60
N HIS A 344 -3.71 -42.17 -26.57
CA HIS A 344 -5.16 -42.04 -26.73
C HIS A 344 -5.54 -40.67 -27.29
N MET A 345 -6.08 -40.64 -28.52
CA MET A 345 -6.49 -39.42 -29.21
C MET A 345 -7.77 -38.80 -28.64
N ASP A 346 -8.62 -39.60 -28.00
CA ASP A 346 -9.91 -39.26 -27.39
C ASP A 346 -9.82 -39.04 -25.86
N ALA A 347 -8.60 -38.83 -25.33
CA ALA A 347 -8.35 -38.76 -23.90
C ALA A 347 -9.19 -37.70 -23.17
N PHE A 348 -9.42 -36.53 -23.79
CA PHE A 348 -10.23 -35.46 -23.19
C PHE A 348 -11.70 -35.86 -23.11
N GLU A 349 -12.28 -36.32 -24.23
CA GLU A 349 -13.67 -36.74 -24.33
C GLU A 349 -13.96 -37.87 -23.35
N LYS A 350 -13.04 -38.82 -23.22
CA LYS A 350 -13.17 -39.96 -22.33
C LYS A 350 -13.25 -39.56 -20.86
N VAL A 351 -12.38 -38.65 -20.41
CA VAL A 351 -12.42 -38.12 -19.03
C VAL A 351 -13.60 -37.18 -18.82
N LEU A 352 -13.96 -36.38 -19.83
CA LEU A 352 -15.13 -35.51 -19.79
C LEU A 352 -16.40 -36.33 -19.57
N VAL A 353 -16.62 -37.38 -20.35
CA VAL A 353 -17.82 -38.24 -20.21
C VAL A 353 -17.89 -38.85 -18.80
N PHE A 354 -16.76 -39.24 -18.22
CA PHE A 354 -16.69 -39.79 -16.87
C PHE A 354 -16.98 -38.76 -15.76
N THR A 355 -16.56 -37.51 -15.92
CA THR A 355 -16.61 -36.49 -14.86
C THR A 355 -17.65 -35.38 -15.06
N ARG A 356 -18.43 -35.43 -16.15
CA ARG A 356 -19.36 -34.35 -16.48
C ARG A 356 -20.51 -34.26 -15.48
N GLY A 357 -20.56 -33.15 -14.74
CA GLY A 357 -21.66 -32.82 -13.83
C GLY A 357 -21.68 -33.65 -12.55
N PHE A 358 -20.64 -34.43 -12.27
CA PHE A 358 -20.53 -35.30 -11.12
C PHE A 358 -19.09 -35.31 -10.60
N ASN A 359 -18.92 -35.32 -9.29
CA ASN A 359 -17.63 -35.53 -8.65
C ASN A 359 -17.52 -37.02 -8.29
N PRO A 360 -16.69 -37.81 -8.98
CA PRO A 360 -16.59 -39.24 -8.73
C PRO A 360 -16.13 -39.52 -7.31
N SER A 361 -16.58 -40.63 -6.74
CA SER A 361 -16.00 -41.15 -5.50
C SER A 361 -14.56 -41.64 -5.74
N LYS A 362 -13.81 -41.81 -4.65
CA LYS A 362 -12.47 -42.41 -4.67
C LYS A 362 -12.43 -43.71 -5.46
N ASP A 363 -13.36 -44.63 -5.15
CA ASP A 363 -13.36 -45.96 -5.74
C ASP A 363 -13.70 -45.93 -7.23
N GLU A 364 -14.62 -45.07 -7.65
CA GLU A 364 -14.95 -44.86 -9.07
C GLU A 364 -13.77 -44.29 -9.84
N MET A 365 -13.07 -43.29 -9.29
CA MET A 365 -11.90 -42.69 -9.93
C MET A 365 -10.74 -43.70 -10.04
N LEU A 366 -10.45 -44.45 -8.97
CA LEU A 366 -9.39 -45.46 -8.99
C LEU A 366 -9.70 -46.60 -9.96
N LYS A 367 -10.96 -47.06 -10.02
CA LYS A 367 -11.39 -48.06 -11.01
C LYS A 367 -11.23 -47.53 -12.43
N PHE A 368 -11.64 -46.30 -12.70
CA PHE A 368 -11.46 -45.68 -14.01
C PHE A 368 -9.98 -45.58 -14.40
N ILE A 369 -9.10 -45.24 -13.45
CA ILE A 369 -7.65 -45.21 -13.67
C ILE A 369 -7.12 -46.62 -13.99
N GLU A 370 -7.49 -47.64 -13.22
CA GLU A 370 -7.02 -49.01 -13.43
C GLU A 370 -7.42 -49.53 -14.82
N GLU A 371 -8.68 -49.31 -15.21
CA GLU A 371 -9.23 -49.78 -16.49
C GLU A 371 -8.63 -49.07 -17.71
N ASN A 372 -8.27 -47.79 -17.57
CA ASN A 372 -7.89 -46.96 -18.71
C ASN A 372 -6.40 -46.61 -18.78
N CYS A 373 -5.72 -46.50 -17.62
CA CYS A 373 -4.29 -46.19 -17.51
C CYS A 373 -3.45 -47.43 -17.11
N GLY A 374 -4.09 -48.54 -16.73
CA GLY A 374 -3.44 -49.78 -16.33
C GLY A 374 -3.14 -49.89 -14.83
N LYS A 375 -2.93 -51.13 -14.37
CA LYS A 375 -2.73 -51.49 -12.95
C LYS A 375 -1.42 -50.97 -12.35
N ASP A 376 -0.43 -50.69 -13.19
CA ASP A 376 0.88 -50.17 -12.77
C ASP A 376 0.94 -48.63 -12.85
N SER A 377 -0.19 -47.97 -13.10
CA SER A 377 -0.24 -46.51 -13.20
C SER A 377 0.12 -45.85 -11.87
N ARG A 378 1.08 -44.92 -11.91
CA ARG A 378 1.47 -44.09 -10.75
C ARG A 378 0.30 -43.29 -10.18
N LEU A 379 -0.72 -43.02 -10.99
CA LEU A 379 -1.93 -42.29 -10.58
C LEU A 379 -2.72 -43.04 -9.50
N LEU A 380 -2.65 -44.37 -9.44
CA LEU A 380 -3.32 -45.17 -8.39
C LEU A 380 -2.74 -44.91 -7.00
N THR A 381 -1.49 -44.46 -6.93
CA THR A 381 -0.77 -44.14 -5.68
C THR A 381 -0.68 -42.65 -5.39
N LEU A 382 -1.15 -41.80 -6.30
CA LEU A 382 -1.08 -40.34 -6.17
C LEU A 382 -2.08 -39.87 -5.12
N LYS A 383 -1.61 -39.19 -4.08
CA LYS A 383 -2.48 -38.48 -3.16
C LYS A 383 -2.89 -37.13 -3.74
N LEU A 384 -4.16 -36.77 -3.58
CA LEU A 384 -4.71 -35.52 -4.12
C LEU A 384 -3.96 -34.30 -3.56
N GLU A 385 -3.65 -34.33 -2.26
CA GLU A 385 -2.90 -33.27 -1.58
C GLU A 385 -1.41 -33.20 -1.96
N GLU A 386 -0.88 -34.20 -2.67
CA GLU A 386 0.49 -34.20 -3.19
C GLU A 386 0.57 -33.73 -4.65
N TYR A 387 -0.58 -33.58 -5.35
CA TYR A 387 -0.65 -33.05 -6.72
C TYR A 387 -0.56 -31.52 -6.75
N LEU A 388 0.56 -30.99 -6.25
CA LEU A 388 0.81 -29.56 -6.04
C LEU A 388 1.75 -28.94 -7.09
N GLY A 389 2.26 -29.75 -8.03
CA GLY A 389 3.23 -29.33 -9.04
C GLY A 389 4.46 -28.67 -8.42
N ILE A 390 4.79 -27.45 -8.86
CA ILE A 390 5.94 -26.67 -8.37
C ILE A 390 5.56 -25.60 -7.34
N ALA A 391 4.37 -25.67 -6.74
CA ALA A 391 3.83 -24.63 -5.86
C ALA A 391 4.76 -24.31 -4.68
N GLU A 392 5.28 -25.32 -3.97
CA GLU A 392 6.24 -25.12 -2.86
C GLU A 392 7.49 -24.36 -3.32
N LYS A 393 8.05 -24.73 -4.49
CA LYS A 393 9.25 -24.10 -5.04
C LYS A 393 8.98 -22.63 -5.37
N LEU A 394 7.83 -22.33 -5.96
CA LEU A 394 7.44 -20.94 -6.28
C LEU A 394 7.22 -20.11 -5.01
N ALA A 395 6.55 -20.68 -4.00
CA ALA A 395 6.36 -20.02 -2.71
C ALA A 395 7.69 -19.63 -2.07
N LYS A 396 8.65 -20.56 -2.05
CA LYS A 396 10.00 -20.33 -1.49
C LYS A 396 10.83 -19.34 -2.30
N ASN A 397 10.70 -19.34 -3.63
CA ASN A 397 11.46 -18.46 -4.51
C ASN A 397 11.07 -16.98 -4.39
N VAL A 398 9.96 -16.66 -3.70
CA VAL A 398 9.46 -15.29 -3.59
C VAL A 398 10.44 -14.33 -2.90
N VAL A 399 11.32 -14.87 -2.04
CA VAL A 399 12.38 -14.12 -1.35
C VAL A 399 13.29 -13.35 -2.30
N ASN A 400 13.52 -13.89 -3.51
CA ASN A 400 14.37 -13.26 -4.53
C ASN A 400 13.76 -11.98 -5.12
N TYR A 401 12.46 -11.73 -4.86
CA TYR A 401 11.74 -10.59 -5.39
C TYR A 401 11.53 -9.48 -4.35
N LEU A 402 11.96 -9.66 -3.10
CA LEU A 402 11.81 -8.68 -2.04
C LEU A 402 12.53 -7.35 -2.36
N PRO A 403 12.00 -6.20 -1.90
CA PRO A 403 12.72 -4.92 -1.88
C PRO A 403 14.11 -5.04 -1.25
N LYS A 404 15.05 -4.20 -1.68
CA LYS A 404 16.43 -4.22 -1.16
C LYS A 404 16.49 -3.87 0.33
N GLU A 405 15.50 -3.12 0.79
CA GLU A 405 15.31 -2.73 2.18
C GLU A 405 14.91 -3.91 3.09
N LEU A 406 14.55 -5.06 2.51
CA LEU A 406 14.19 -6.30 3.22
C LEU A 406 15.14 -7.47 2.93
N SER A 407 16.09 -7.29 2.00
CA SER A 407 16.99 -8.36 1.52
C SER A 407 18.25 -8.51 2.34
#